data_AF-A0A9E3H6D6-F1
#
_entry.id   AF-A0A9E3H6D6-F1
#
_cell.length_a   1.000
_cell.length_b   1.000
_cell.length_c   1.000
_cell.angle_alpha   90.00
_cell.angle_beta   90.00
_cell.angle_gamma   90.00
#
_symmetry.space_group_name_H-M   'P 1'
#
loop_
_entity.id
_entity.type
_entity.pdbx_description
1 polymer ?
#
loop_
_entity_poly.entity_id
_entity_poly.type
_entity_poly.pdbx_seq_one_letter_code
_entity_poly.pdbx_strand_id
1 'polypeptide(L)' 'MSRTSVTIPEPVFDWFKQYCNKQKRSVSAQISYMIEQLKESEEK' A
#
# COMPACT_ATOMS: atom_id res chain seq x y z
N MET A 1 -4.50 -5.60 16.00
CA MET A 1 -3.72 -5.18 14.82
C MET A 1 -2.26 -5.55 15.04
N SER A 2 -1.68 -6.37 14.17
CA SER A 2 -0.23 -6.58 14.13
C SER A 2 0.42 -5.38 13.44
N ARG A 3 1.50 -4.85 14.02
CA ARG A 3 2.29 -3.77 13.40
C ARG A 3 3.46 -4.40 12.63
N THR A 4 3.52 -4.14 11.33
CA THR A 4 4.63 -4.58 10.47
C THR A 4 5.45 -3.37 10.05
N SER A 5 6.77 -3.49 10.08
CA SER A 5 7.70 -2.49 9.55
C SER A 5 8.31 -3.00 8.26
N VAL A 6 8.41 -2.13 7.25
CA VAL A 6 9.01 -2.44 5.95
C VAL A 6 9.96 -1.32 5.57
N THR A 7 11.06 -1.67 4.92
CA THR A 7 12.01 -0.71 4.37
C THR A 7 11.69 -0.49 2.90
N ILE A 8 11.50 0.77 2.51
CA ILE A 8 11.16 1.16 1.14
C ILE A 8 12.15 2.25 0.72
N PRO A 9 12.71 2.19 -0.51
CA PRO A 9 13.50 3.29 -1.04
C PRO A 9 12.72 4.60 -1.04
N GLU A 10 13.33 5.67 -0.54
CA GLU A 10 12.68 6.97 -0.38
C GLU A 10 12.03 7.53 -1.66
N PRO A 11 12.67 7.46 -2.86
CA PRO A 11 12.05 7.93 -4.09
C PRO A 11 10.76 7.18 -4.45
N VAL A 12 10.71 5.88 -4.17
CA VAL A 12 9.53 5.03 -4.41
C VAL A 12 8.44 5.38 -3.41
N PHE A 13 8.82 5.60 -2.15
CA PHE A 13 7.86 5.95 -1.11
C PHE A 13 7.21 7.33 -1.35
N ASP A 14 7.97 8.31 -1.82
CA ASP A 14 7.43 9.63 -2.12
C ASP A 14 6.48 9.62 -3.32
N TRP A 15 6.83 8.88 -4.38
CA TRP A 15 5.89 8.64 -5.47
C TRP A 15 4.61 7.95 -4.95
N PHE A 16 4.76 6.95 -4.07
CA PHE A 16 3.62 6.22 -3.51
C PHE A 16 2.70 7.11 -2.66
N LYS A 17 3.25 8.06 -1.88
CA LYS A 17 2.44 9.07 -1.16
C LYS A 17 1.60 9.90 -2.12
N GLN A 18 2.17 10.35 -3.24
CA GLN A 18 1.43 11.12 -4.25
C GLN A 18 0.32 10.28 -4.88
N TYR A 19 0.58 8.99 -5.14
CA TYR A 19 -0.44 8.06 -5.60
C TYR A 19 -1.58 7.89 -4.58
N CYS A 20 -1.26 7.72 -3.28
CA CYS A 20 -2.26 7.61 -2.21
C CYS A 20 -3.14 8.87 -2.10
N ASN A 21 -2.53 10.06 -2.24
CA ASN A 21 -3.25 11.33 -2.23
C ASN A 21 -4.26 11.44 -3.37
N LYS A 22 -3.91 10.96 -4.58
CA LYS A 22 -4.84 10.92 -5.72
C LYS A 22 -6.04 9.98 -5.45
N GLN A 23 -5.80 8.88 -4.74
CA GLN A 23 -6.83 7.92 -4.33
C GLN A 23 -7.63 8.37 -3.10
N LYS A 24 -7.31 9.52 -2.49
CA LYS A 24 -7.89 10.02 -1.24
C LYS A 24 -7.82 8.99 -0.09
N ARG A 25 -6.74 8.21 -0.03
CA ARG A 25 -6.52 7.16 0.98
C ARG A 25 -5.21 7.39 1.73
N SER A 26 -5.15 6.92 2.97
CA SER A 26 -3.88 6.87 3.71
C SER A 26 -2.96 5.81 3.11
N VAL A 27 -1.66 5.97 3.32
CA VAL A 27 -0.63 5.01 2.88
C VAL A 27 -0.94 3.61 3.40
N SER A 28 -1.28 3.47 4.68
CA SER A 28 -1.61 2.18 5.28
C SER A 28 -2.86 1.55 4.67
N ALA A 29 -3.93 2.34 4.47
CA ALA A 29 -5.16 1.84 3.85
C ALA A 29 -4.93 1.40 2.41
N GLN A 30 -4.11 2.12 1.65
CA GLN A 30 -3.79 1.77 0.27
C GLN A 30 -2.95 0.48 0.20
N ILE A 31 -1.98 0.30 1.11
CA ILE A 31 -1.19 -0.93 1.19
C ILE A 31 -2.10 -2.12 1.53
N SER A 32 -2.96 -2.01 2.56
CA SER A 32 -3.90 -3.07 2.91
C SER A 32 -4.80 -3.45 1.73
N TYR A 33 -5.37 -2.45 1.05
CA TYR A 33 -6.21 -2.67 -0.13
C TYR A 33 -5.47 -3.41 -1.24
N MET A 34 -4.22 -3.02 -1.53
CA MET A 34 -3.42 -3.68 -2.57
C MET A 34 -3.09 -5.14 -2.20
N ILE A 35 -2.79 -5.41 -0.92
CA ILE A 35 -2.55 -6.78 -0.44
C ILE A 35 -3.80 -7.65 -0.56
N GLU A 36 -4.98 -7.12 -0.21
CA GLU A 36 -6.26 -7.83 -0.36
C GLU A 36 -6.56 -8.15 -1.83
N GLN A 37 -6.35 -7.20 -2.74
CA GLN A 37 -6.54 -7.43 -4.18
C GLN A 37 -5.58 -8.48 -4.75
N LEU A 38 -4.33 -8.51 -4.28
CA LEU A 38 -3.36 -9.54 -4.67
C LEU A 38 -3.80 -10.91 -4.17
N LYS A 39 -4.23 -11.01 -2.90
CA LYS A 39 -4.74 -12.25 -2.33
C LYS A 39 -5.94 -12.79 -3.13
N GLU A 40 -6.92 -11.94 -3.42
CA GLU A 40 -8.09 -12.32 -4.23
C GLU A 40 -7.74 -12.77 -5.66
N SER A 41 -6.59 -12.32 -6.19
CA SER A 41 -6.12 -12.68 -7.52
C SER A 41 -5.37 -14.02 -7.54
N GLU A 42 -4.69 -14.39 -6.45
CA GLU A 42 -4.01 -15.69 -6.30
C GLU A 42 -4.96 -16.83 -5.93
N GLU A 43 -6.08 -16.52 -5.27
CA GLU A 43 -7.11 -17.50 -4.88
C GLU A 43 -8.12 -17.83 -6.01
N LYS A 44 -7.90 -17.30 -7.23
CA LYS A 44 -8.70 -17.56 -8.44
C LYS A 44 -7.94 -18.40 -9.46
#